data_AF-A0A972TUD0-F1
#
_entry.id   AF-A0A972TUD0-F1
#
_cell.length_a   1.000
_cell.length_b   1.000
_cell.length_c   1.000
_cell.angle_alpha   90.00
_cell.angle_beta   90.00
_cell.angle_gamma   90.00
#
_symmetry.space_group_name_H-M   'P 1'
#
loop_
_entity.id
_entity.type
_entity.pdbx_description
1 polymer ?
#
loop_
_entity_poly.entity_id
_entity_poly.type
_entity_poly.pdbx_seq_one_letter_code
_entity_poly.pdbx_strand_id
1 'polypeptide(L)'
;MREELFWDREKQMLSPEIEIERAINFGGFSFIEEVQKKYGMTKFIEVLKKGKNLSKKAVNYWCLVLGIKRTKTVTFRNKTTIWMPFR
;
A
#
# COMPACT_ATOMS: atom_id res chain seq x y z
N MET A 1 15.44 8.41 -0.51
CA MET A 1 14.17 8.23 0.23
C MET A 1 13.25 9.37 -0.15
N ARG A 2 12.01 9.09 -0.58
CA ARG A 2 11.02 10.11 -0.99
C ARG A 2 10.39 10.76 0.25
N GLU A 3 11.11 11.67 0.91
CA GLU A 3 10.72 12.27 2.21
C GLU A 3 9.35 12.96 2.15
N GLU A 4 8.96 13.48 0.99
CA GLU A 4 7.68 14.14 0.78
C GLU A 4 6.48 13.19 0.93
N LEU A 5 6.67 11.87 0.80
CA LEU A 5 5.60 10.89 1.00
C LEU A 5 5.27 10.65 2.48
N PHE A 6 6.11 11.15 3.38
CA PHE A 6 6.07 10.91 4.81
C PHE A 6 6.05 12.20 5.63
N TRP A 7 5.60 13.31 5.05
CA TRP A 7 5.52 14.62 5.72
C TRP A 7 4.72 14.58 7.03
N ASP A 8 3.80 13.62 7.17
CA ASP A 8 2.95 13.40 8.35
C ASP A 8 3.53 12.41 9.38
N ARG A 9 4.78 11.94 9.21
CA ARG A 9 5.39 10.92 10.06
C ARG A 9 6.83 11.28 10.43
N GLU A 10 7.19 11.00 11.68
CA GLU A 10 8.59 11.05 12.11
C GLU A 10 9.40 9.91 11.50
N LYS A 11 10.65 10.17 11.07
CA LYS A 11 11.50 9.18 10.39
C LYS A 11 11.72 7.92 11.23
N GLN A 12 11.79 8.06 12.56
CA GLN A 12 11.97 6.95 13.49
C GLN A 12 10.75 6.01 13.56
N MET A 13 9.58 6.46 13.13
CA MET A 13 8.33 5.72 13.16
C MET A 13 8.01 5.02 11.83
N LEU A 14 8.91 5.09 10.84
CA LEU A 14 8.70 4.49 9.53
C LEU A 14 9.01 3.00 9.55
N SER A 15 7.97 2.20 9.80
CA SER A 15 8.06 0.75 9.60
C SER A 15 8.10 0.40 8.10
N PRO A 16 8.66 -0.77 7.73
CA PRO A 16 8.63 -1.27 6.36
C PRO A 16 7.23 -1.28 5.74
N GLU A 17 6.21 -1.62 6.53
CA GLU A 17 4.82 -1.65 6.08
C GLU A 17 4.34 -0.25 5.68
N ILE A 18 4.67 0.78 6.47
CA ILE A 18 4.29 2.17 6.17
C ILE A 18 4.98 2.64 4.88
N GLU A 19 6.27 2.33 4.71
CA GLU A 19 7.02 2.67 3.50
C GLU A 19 6.41 2.01 2.25
N ILE A 20 6.06 0.73 2.36
CA ILE A 20 5.37 -0.01 1.29
C ILE A 20 3.97 0.53 1.03
N GLU A 21 3.17 0.83 2.06
CA GLU A 21 1.82 1.40 1.89
C GLU A 21 1.88 2.74 1.15
N ARG A 22 2.84 3.60 1.50
CA ARG A 22 3.04 4.90 0.82
C ARG A 22 3.53 4.72 -0.60
N ALA A 23 4.45 3.79 -0.85
CA ALA A 23 4.88 3.48 -2.20
C ALA A 23 3.71 3.00 -3.08
N ILE A 24 2.89 2.07 -2.58
CA ILE A 24 1.71 1.55 -3.30
C ILE A 24 0.74 2.68 -3.67
N ASN A 25 0.46 3.59 -2.73
CA ASN A 25 -0.50 4.66 -2.97
C ASN A 25 0.05 5.82 -3.83
N PHE A 26 1.33 6.18 -3.65
CA PHE A 26 1.85 7.48 -4.12
C PHE A 26 3.28 7.42 -4.72
N GLY A 27 3.97 6.29 -4.65
CA GLY A 27 5.42 6.20 -4.91
C GLY A 27 5.87 6.48 -6.35
N GLY A 28 5.01 6.25 -7.34
CA GLY A 28 5.45 6.14 -8.73
C GLY A 28 6.32 4.89 -8.96
N PHE A 29 6.66 4.61 -10.22
CA PHE A 29 7.31 3.34 -10.58
C PHE A 29 8.72 3.19 -10.02
N SER A 30 9.55 4.23 -10.07
CA SER A 30 10.92 4.19 -9.56
C SER A 30 10.98 3.86 -8.06
N PHE A 31 10.14 4.52 -7.24
CA PHE A 31 10.11 4.27 -5.80
C PHE A 31 9.53 2.90 -5.46
N ILE A 32 8.59 2.38 -6.26
CA ILE A 32 8.09 1.01 -6.10
C ILE A 32 9.22 0.01 -6.30
N GLU A 33 10.04 0.18 -7.33
CA GLU A 33 11.18 -0.70 -7.57
C GLU A 33 12.19 -0.66 -6.40
N GLU A 34 12.48 0.53 -5.88
CA GLU A 34 13.35 0.68 -4.70
C GLU A 34 12.81 -0.09 -3.50
N VAL A 35 11.52 0.08 -3.20
CA VAL A 35 10.84 -0.57 -2.07
C VAL A 35 10.78 -2.09 -2.25
N GLN A 36 10.52 -2.57 -3.48
CA GLN A 36 10.53 -4.01 -3.80
C GLN A 36 11.93 -4.62 -3.68
N LYS A 37 12.98 -3.90 -4.09
CA LYS A 37 14.37 -4.32 -3.91
C LYS A 37 14.76 -4.34 -2.43
N LYS A 38 14.34 -3.33 -1.66
CA LYS A 38 14.68 -3.15 -0.24
C LYS A 38 14.02 -4.19 0.67
N TYR A 39 12.73 -4.49 0.46
CA TYR A 39 11.96 -5.35 1.37
C TYR A 39 11.56 -6.71 0.77
N GLY A 40 11.81 -6.90 -0.52
CA GLY A 40 11.45 -8.11 -1.24
C GLY A 40 9.97 -8.15 -1.66
N MET A 41 9.71 -8.89 -2.73
CA MET A 41 8.37 -9.03 -3.30
C MET A 41 7.38 -9.73 -2.34
N THR A 42 7.86 -10.65 -1.50
CA THR A 42 7.00 -11.35 -0.53
C THR A 42 6.36 -10.38 0.47
N LYS A 43 7.16 -9.46 1.03
CA LYS A 43 6.66 -8.45 1.97
C LYS A 43 5.77 -7.43 1.27
N PHE A 44 6.14 -7.02 0.05
CA PHE A 44 5.31 -6.14 -0.78
C PHE A 44 3.92 -6.73 -1.01
N ILE A 45 3.84 -8.00 -1.42
CA ILE A 45 2.58 -8.71 -1.65
C ILE A 45 1.79 -8.89 -0.35
N GLU A 46 2.48 -9.13 0.78
CA GLU A 46 1.83 -9.20 2.08
C GLU A 46 1.11 -7.88 2.41
N VAL A 47 1.81 -6.75 2.31
CA VAL A 47 1.24 -5.42 2.56
C VAL A 47 0.12 -5.11 1.57
N LEU A 48 0.30 -5.41 0.29
CA LEU A 48 -0.75 -5.24 -0.72
C LEU A 48 -2.04 -6.03 -0.39
N LYS A 49 -1.90 -7.24 0.20
CA LYS A 49 -3.05 -8.10 0.55
C LYS A 49 -3.68 -7.74 1.88
N LYS A 50 -2.90 -7.35 2.89
CA LYS A 50 -3.36 -7.16 4.27
C LYS A 50 -3.52 -5.70 4.69
N GLY A 51 -2.91 -4.77 3.96
CA GLY A 51 -2.91 -3.34 4.25
C GLY A 51 -4.31 -2.77 4.35
N LYS A 52 -4.55 -1.96 5.39
CA LYS A 52 -5.85 -1.33 5.65
C LYS A 52 -5.89 0.11 5.14
N ASN A 53 -4.73 0.75 4.97
CA ASN A 53 -4.61 2.15 4.54
C ASN A 53 -4.27 2.28 3.06
N LEU A 54 -4.74 1.33 2.25
CA LEU A 54 -4.52 1.32 0.80
C LEU A 54 -5.77 1.76 0.06
N SER A 55 -5.59 2.62 -0.94
CA SER A 55 -6.70 3.03 -1.81
C SER A 55 -7.13 1.88 -2.72
N LYS A 56 -8.45 1.75 -2.96
CA LYS A 56 -9.00 0.74 -3.88
C LYS A 56 -8.38 0.83 -5.28
N LYS A 57 -8.12 2.06 -5.76
CA LYS A 57 -7.51 2.31 -7.08
C LYS A 57 -6.11 1.73 -7.15
N ALA A 58 -5.24 2.07 -6.19
CA ALA A 58 -3.87 1.57 -6.16
C ALA A 58 -3.82 0.05 -6.03
N VAL A 59 -4.62 -0.51 -5.11
CA VAL A 59 -4.67 -1.97 -4.91
C VAL A 59 -5.13 -2.69 -6.17
N ASN A 60 -6.16 -2.17 -6.85
CA ASN A 60 -6.66 -2.75 -8.10
C ASN A 60 -5.57 -2.77 -9.19
N TYR A 61 -4.85 -1.65 -9.35
CA TYR A 61 -3.75 -1.55 -10.31
C TYR A 61 -2.65 -2.57 -10.00
N TRP A 62 -2.14 -2.61 -8.77
CA TRP A 62 -1.05 -3.53 -8.43
C TRP A 62 -1.47 -5.00 -8.43
N CYS A 63 -2.73 -5.28 -8.10
CA CYS A 63 -3.29 -6.62 -8.27
C CYS A 63 -3.33 -7.03 -9.75
N LEU A 64 -3.67 -6.12 -10.67
CA LEU A 64 -3.62 -6.37 -12.11
C LEU A 64 -2.18 -6.64 -12.58
N VAL A 65 -1.23 -5.75 -12.23
CA VAL A 65 0.19 -5.86 -12.60
C VAL A 65 0.80 -7.18 -12.11
N LEU A 66 0.44 -7.62 -10.90
CA LEU A 66 1.01 -8.83 -10.29
C LEU A 66 0.20 -10.12 -10.57
N GLY A 67 -0.87 -10.05 -11.37
CA GLY A 67 -1.74 -11.21 -11.63
C GLY A 67 -2.46 -11.75 -10.39
N ILE A 68 -2.68 -10.90 -9.37
CA ILE A 68 -3.34 -11.28 -8.11
C ILE A 68 -4.83 -10.95 -8.21
N LYS A 69 -5.70 -11.92 -7.86
CA LYS A 69 -7.13 -11.65 -7.72
C LYS A 69 -7.37 -10.60 -6.63
N ARG A 70 -7.89 -9.42 -7.00
CA ARG A 70 -8.16 -8.30 -6.06
C ARG A 70 -9.04 -8.69 -4.86
N THR A 71 -9.92 -9.67 -5.02
CA THR A 71 -10.77 -10.22 -3.95
C THR A 71 -9.99 -10.91 -2.83
N LYS A 72 -8.69 -11.18 -3.02
CA LYS A 72 -7.80 -11.69 -1.97
C LYS A 72 -7.27 -10.58 -1.06
N THR A 73 -7.48 -9.30 -1.40
CA THR A 73 -6.99 -8.16 -0.60
C THR A 73 -8.03 -7.74 0.45
N VAL A 74 -7.58 -7.23 1.60
CA VAL A 74 -8.46 -6.70 2.64
C VAL A 74 -9.28 -5.52 2.11
N THR A 75 -8.68 -4.65 1.31
CA THR A 75 -9.29 -3.46 0.71
C THR A 75 -10.57 -3.76 -0.09
N PHE A 76 -10.64 -4.93 -0.74
CA PHE A 76 -11.83 -5.36 -1.51
C PHE A 76 -12.70 -6.38 -0.78
N ARG A 77 -12.21 -7.02 0.29
CA ARG A 77 -13.01 -7.92 1.13
C ARG A 77 -13.85 -7.17 2.15
N ASN A 78 -13.32 -6.08 2.69
CA ASN A 78 -14.02 -5.30 3.70
C ASN A 78 -15.09 -4.42 3.04
N LYS A 79 -16.33 -4.92 3.03
CA LYS A 79 -17.49 -4.18 2.51
C LYS A 79 -17.96 -3.07 3.46
N THR A 80 -17.49 -3.06 4.70
CA THR A 80 -18.06 -2.28 5.81
C THR A 80 -17.35 -0.94 6.07
N THR A 81 -16.20 -0.69 5.46
CA THR A 81 -15.50 0.61 5.55
C THR A 81 -16.00 1.56 4.46
N ILE A 82 -17.29 1.88 4.49
CA ILE A 82 -17.77 3.13 3.92
C ILE A 82 -17.61 4.14 5.05
N TRP A 83 -16.70 5.11 4.86
CA TRP A 83 -16.63 6.25 5.77
C TRP A 83 -17.97 6.99 5.66
N MET A 84 -18.76 6.94 6.74
CA MET A 84 -20.05 7.62 6.83
C MET A 84 -19.80 8.92 7.61
N PRO A 85 -20.08 10.10 7.01
CA PRO A 85 -19.85 11.39 7.67
C PRO A 85 -20.78 11.66 8.87
N PHE A 86 -21.79 10.81 9.07
CA PHE A 86 -22.80 11.01 10.12
C PHE A 86 -22.92 9.72 10.96
N ARG A 87 -22.81 9.89 12.27
CA ARG A 87 -23.20 8.90 13.29
C ARG A 87 -24.47 9.38 13.96
#